data_AF-A0A6J4I305-F1
#
_entry.id   AF-A0A6J4I305-F1
#
_cell.length_a   1.000
_cell.length_b   1.000
_cell.length_c   1.000
_cell.angle_alpha   90.00
_cell.angle_beta   90.00
_cell.angle_gamma   90.00
#
_symmetry.space_group_name_H-M   'P 1'
#
loop_
_entity.id
_entity.type
_entity.pdbx_description
1 polymer ?
#
loop_
_entity_poly.entity_id
_entity_poly.type
_entity_poly.pdbx_seq_one_letter_code
_entity_poly.pdbx_strand_id
1 'polypeptide(L)'
;MEGGRAAQSSPEARFDAITTAQRWEDLPDAFGAFLNGPGAPAQKLERVRRWLTAKVDAGEGTAGLAAVLAKLHRDAGRPLEAVFYLTYARALVLIDGRSCVDRTAPSDKLRNLVTYHSDLDGAFRALPGAGRSAVVDRAVALEAATWQARRRSPNRWLCSGGTDEMRRSVERGVPAGPPMVVPGRLGTQSVVPRDPSYVPTFRGAEDWARDRAELLPHLGDLLFQLARTPRAPS
;
A
#
# COMPACT_ATOMS: atom_id res chain seq x y z
N MET A 1 -1.19 11.08 -48.22
CA MET A 1 -1.48 10.07 -47.17
C MET A 1 -0.63 10.41 -45.96
N GLU A 2 -1.12 11.33 -45.13
CA GLU A 2 -0.50 11.64 -43.83
C GLU A 2 -0.94 10.58 -42.83
N GLY A 3 -0.03 9.67 -42.49
CA GLY A 3 -0.22 8.71 -41.42
C GLY A 3 -0.20 9.44 -40.08
N GLY A 4 -1.38 9.67 -39.50
CA GLY A 4 -1.52 10.22 -38.16
C GLY A 4 -0.80 9.32 -37.15
N ARG A 5 0.35 9.77 -36.63
CA ARG A 5 0.93 9.18 -35.42
C ARG A 5 -0.06 9.43 -34.30
N ALA A 6 -0.77 8.37 -33.88
CA ALA A 6 -1.50 8.38 -32.63
C ALA A 6 -0.55 8.89 -31.54
N ALA A 7 -0.91 9.99 -30.89
CA ALA A 7 -0.11 10.57 -29.81
C ALA A 7 0.06 9.49 -28.73
N GLN A 8 1.29 9.02 -28.54
CA GLN A 8 1.58 8.08 -27.47
C GLN A 8 1.30 8.80 -26.14
N SER A 9 0.31 8.31 -25.39
CA SER A 9 -0.04 8.84 -24.08
C SER A 9 1.19 8.82 -23.17
N SER A 10 1.39 9.86 -22.36
CA SER A 10 2.50 9.88 -21.40
C SER A 10 2.40 8.70 -20.42
N PRO A 11 3.54 8.22 -19.88
CA PRO A 11 3.55 7.20 -18.83
C PRO A 11 2.68 7.58 -17.63
N GLU A 12 2.71 8.86 -17.24
CA GLU A 12 1.87 9.39 -16.16
C GLU A 12 0.39 9.26 -16.47
N ALA A 13 -0.05 9.51 -17.72
CA ALA A 13 -1.43 9.31 -18.13
C ALA A 13 -1.85 7.84 -18.04
N ARG A 14 -0.93 6.89 -18.33
CA ARG A 14 -1.20 5.46 -18.12
C ARG A 14 -1.31 5.12 -16.64
N PHE A 15 -0.43 5.66 -15.80
CA PHE A 15 -0.51 5.45 -14.35
C PHE A 15 -1.82 6.02 -13.78
N ASP A 16 -2.19 7.24 -14.20
CA ASP A 16 -3.43 7.90 -13.82
C ASP A 16 -4.66 7.10 -14.25
N ALA A 17 -4.66 6.54 -15.47
CA ALA A 17 -5.74 5.68 -15.93
C ALA A 17 -5.89 4.43 -15.05
N ILE A 18 -4.76 3.79 -14.68
CA ILE A 18 -4.76 2.60 -13.81
C ILE A 18 -5.28 2.94 -12.41
N THR A 19 -4.80 4.03 -11.80
CA THR A 19 -5.23 4.42 -10.45
C THR A 19 -6.68 4.90 -10.42
N THR A 20 -7.11 5.64 -11.44
CA THR A 20 -8.52 6.08 -11.59
C THR A 20 -9.45 4.88 -11.77
N ALA A 21 -9.04 3.89 -12.57
CA ALA A 21 -9.78 2.64 -12.72
C ALA A 21 -9.64 1.68 -11.51
N GLN A 22 -8.83 2.05 -10.51
CA GLN A 22 -8.50 1.22 -9.35
C GLN A 22 -7.94 -0.17 -9.70
N ARG A 23 -7.23 -0.30 -10.84
CA ARG A 23 -6.63 -1.55 -11.32
C ARG A 23 -5.21 -1.75 -10.79
N TRP A 24 -5.08 -1.75 -9.47
CA TRP A 24 -3.78 -1.70 -8.78
C TRP A 24 -2.82 -2.83 -9.15
N GLU A 25 -3.35 -3.97 -9.56
CA GLU A 25 -2.63 -5.13 -10.08
C GLU A 25 -1.86 -4.88 -11.38
N ASP A 26 -2.27 -3.91 -12.19
CA ASP A 26 -1.59 -3.55 -13.44
C ASP A 26 -0.46 -2.54 -13.23
N LEU A 27 -0.40 -1.92 -12.05
CA LEU A 27 0.56 -0.88 -11.73
C LEU A 27 2.02 -1.39 -11.78
N PRO A 28 2.37 -2.59 -11.24
CA PRO A 28 3.71 -3.16 -11.37
C PRO A 28 4.14 -3.33 -12.83
N ASP A 29 3.28 -3.85 -13.69
CA ASP A 29 3.58 -4.04 -15.11
C ASP A 29 3.72 -2.70 -15.84
N ALA A 30 2.87 -1.73 -15.53
CA ALA A 30 2.99 -0.39 -16.09
C ALA A 30 4.30 0.30 -15.67
N PHE A 31 4.68 0.19 -14.40
CA PHE A 31 5.98 0.68 -13.93
C PHE A 31 7.14 -0.08 -14.57
N GLY A 32 7.07 -1.41 -14.65
CA GLY A 32 8.09 -2.24 -15.30
C GLY A 32 8.29 -1.84 -16.76
N ALA A 33 7.20 -1.70 -17.52
CA ALA A 33 7.23 -1.25 -18.91
C ALA A 33 7.85 0.14 -19.05
N PHE A 34 7.49 1.09 -18.17
CA PHE A 34 8.08 2.43 -18.19
C PHE A 34 9.57 2.41 -17.86
N LEU A 35 9.96 1.70 -16.81
CA LEU A 35 11.34 1.62 -16.34
C LEU A 35 12.25 0.89 -17.35
N ASN A 36 11.72 -0.08 -18.09
CA ASN A 36 12.45 -0.80 -19.15
C ASN A 36 12.41 -0.09 -20.52
N GLY A 37 11.57 0.95 -20.68
CA GLY A 37 11.50 1.75 -21.90
C GLY A 37 12.72 2.65 -22.13
N PRO A 38 12.78 3.39 -23.26
CA PRO A 38 13.88 4.29 -23.57
C PRO A 38 14.05 5.40 -22.52
N GLY A 39 15.29 5.89 -22.36
CA GLY A 39 15.65 6.97 -21.43
C GLY A 39 16.50 6.52 -20.24
N ALA A 40 17.12 7.48 -19.56
CA ALA A 40 18.03 7.22 -18.45
C ALA A 40 17.28 6.64 -17.22
N PRO A 41 17.74 5.51 -16.63
CA PRO A 41 17.07 4.87 -15.50
C PRO A 41 16.79 5.80 -14.31
N ALA A 42 17.77 6.62 -13.92
CA ALA A 42 17.63 7.54 -12.79
C ALA A 42 16.54 8.60 -13.00
N GLN A 43 16.42 9.15 -14.21
CA GLN A 43 15.39 10.14 -14.54
C GLN A 43 13.99 9.52 -14.53
N LYS A 44 13.86 8.27 -14.97
CA LYS A 44 12.59 7.53 -14.95
C LYS A 44 12.14 7.23 -13.52
N LEU A 45 13.05 6.74 -12.66
CA LEU A 45 12.75 6.50 -11.25
C LEU A 45 12.33 7.79 -10.53
N GLU A 46 13.02 8.89 -10.81
CA GLU A 46 12.67 10.20 -10.24
C GLU A 46 11.29 10.69 -10.71
N ARG A 47 10.93 10.44 -11.97
CA ARG A 47 9.57 10.74 -12.46
C ARG A 47 8.50 9.91 -11.75
N VAL A 48 8.69 8.60 -11.63
CA VAL A 48 7.75 7.73 -10.88
C VAL A 48 7.62 8.19 -9.44
N ARG A 49 8.75 8.50 -8.78
CA ARG A 49 8.76 8.99 -7.41
C ARG A 49 7.98 10.29 -7.26
N ARG A 50 8.22 11.29 -8.12
CA ARG A 50 7.48 12.57 -8.09
C ARG A 50 5.99 12.38 -8.35
N TRP A 51 5.62 11.55 -9.32
CA TRP A 51 4.22 11.24 -9.59
C TRP A 51 3.55 10.56 -8.39
N LEU A 52 4.20 9.56 -7.78
CA LEU A 52 3.69 8.89 -6.57
C LEU A 52 3.56 9.85 -5.39
N THR A 53 4.55 10.71 -5.15
CA THR A 53 4.47 11.75 -4.12
C THR A 53 3.26 12.65 -4.35
N ALA A 54 3.06 13.16 -5.56
CA ALA A 54 1.91 14.00 -5.86
C ALA A 54 0.57 13.29 -5.60
N LYS A 55 0.45 12.02 -5.96
CA LYS A 55 -0.77 11.23 -5.71
C LYS A 55 -1.01 10.98 -4.23
N VAL A 56 0.01 10.56 -3.50
CA VAL A 56 -0.09 10.29 -2.06
C VAL A 56 -0.43 11.58 -1.31
N ASP A 57 0.25 12.68 -1.62
CA ASP A 57 0.06 13.96 -0.94
C ASP A 57 -1.28 14.63 -1.29
N ALA A 58 -1.86 14.33 -2.45
CA ALA A 58 -3.20 14.77 -2.82
C ALA A 58 -4.33 13.89 -2.23
N GLY A 59 -4.00 12.78 -1.57
CA GLY A 59 -4.99 11.81 -1.09
C GLY A 59 -5.61 10.97 -2.21
N GLU A 60 -4.96 10.91 -3.37
CA GLU A 60 -5.30 9.98 -4.46
C GLU A 60 -4.52 8.65 -4.34
N GLY A 61 -3.52 8.61 -3.44
CA GLY A 61 -2.72 7.43 -3.17
C GLY A 61 -3.33 6.49 -2.13
N THR A 62 -3.30 5.19 -2.42
CA THR A 62 -3.64 4.14 -1.46
C THR A 62 -2.47 3.84 -0.52
N ALA A 63 -2.72 3.10 0.56
CA ALA A 63 -1.66 2.52 1.41
C ALA A 63 -0.60 1.76 0.59
N GLY A 64 -1.01 1.06 -0.48
CA GLY A 64 -0.10 0.39 -1.40
C GLY A 64 0.84 1.36 -2.13
N LEU A 65 0.32 2.49 -2.64
CA LEU A 65 1.16 3.51 -3.28
C LEU A 65 2.13 4.16 -2.30
N ALA A 66 1.68 4.47 -1.08
CA ALA A 66 2.54 5.01 -0.02
C ALA A 66 3.69 4.03 0.34
N ALA A 67 3.41 2.72 0.38
CA ALA A 67 4.44 1.71 0.60
C ALA A 67 5.45 1.59 -0.56
N VAL A 68 4.97 1.67 -1.81
CA VAL A 68 5.86 1.73 -2.98
C VAL A 68 6.72 2.99 -2.93
N LEU A 69 6.15 4.14 -2.58
CA LEU A 69 6.89 5.39 -2.43
C LEU A 69 7.95 5.30 -1.32
N ALA A 70 7.63 4.67 -0.20
CA ALA A 70 8.60 4.39 0.87
C ALA A 70 9.80 3.58 0.35
N LYS A 71 9.54 2.52 -0.42
CA LYS A 71 10.59 1.71 -1.06
C LYS A 71 11.45 2.56 -1.99
N LEU A 72 10.84 3.39 -2.85
CA LEU A 72 11.59 4.25 -3.78
C LEU A 72 12.47 5.28 -3.05
N HIS A 73 11.98 5.87 -1.96
CA HIS A 73 12.79 6.76 -1.13
C HIS A 73 13.96 6.05 -0.48
N ARG A 74 13.74 4.83 0.03
CA ARG A 74 14.81 4.01 0.60
C ARG A 74 15.89 3.72 -0.45
N ASP A 75 15.49 3.23 -1.61
CA ASP A 75 16.40 2.85 -2.68
C ASP A 75 17.17 4.07 -3.23
N ALA A 76 16.62 5.28 -3.07
CA ALA A 76 17.27 6.55 -3.38
C ALA A 76 18.16 7.12 -2.26
N GLY A 77 18.39 6.37 -1.18
CA GLY A 77 19.21 6.82 -0.05
C GLY A 77 18.56 7.91 0.80
N ARG A 78 17.22 7.97 0.83
CA ARG A 78 16.42 8.95 1.59
C ARG A 78 15.65 8.26 2.73
N PRO A 79 16.34 7.79 3.78
CA PRO A 79 15.73 6.92 4.79
C PRO A 79 14.65 7.62 5.62
N LEU A 80 14.78 8.93 5.89
CA LEU A 80 13.77 9.67 6.65
C LEU A 80 12.43 9.75 5.92
N GLU A 81 12.46 10.08 4.62
CA GLU A 81 11.26 10.08 3.79
C GLU A 81 10.70 8.68 3.60
N ALA A 82 11.56 7.66 3.47
CA ALA A 82 11.11 6.28 3.39
C ALA A 82 10.35 5.84 4.65
N VAL A 83 10.92 6.14 5.83
CA VAL A 83 10.31 5.90 7.14
C VAL A 83 8.99 6.66 7.29
N PHE A 84 8.94 7.92 6.86
CA PHE A 84 7.71 8.71 6.83
C PHE A 84 6.61 8.06 5.99
N TYR A 85 6.87 7.75 4.72
CA TYR A 85 5.83 7.18 3.84
C TYR A 85 5.42 5.76 4.26
N LEU A 86 6.33 4.97 4.85
CA LEU A 86 5.95 3.69 5.43
C LEU A 86 5.03 3.87 6.64
N THR A 87 5.34 4.84 7.50
CA THR A 87 4.52 5.17 8.68
C THR A 87 3.13 5.64 8.23
N TYR A 88 3.07 6.48 7.19
CA TYR A 88 1.82 6.91 6.60
C TYR A 88 1.06 5.76 5.93
N ALA A 89 1.73 4.85 5.21
CA ALA A 89 1.11 3.65 4.64
C ALA A 89 0.42 2.80 5.73
N ARG A 90 1.04 2.65 6.90
CA ARG A 90 0.44 1.95 8.06
C ARG A 90 -0.76 2.69 8.62
N ALA A 91 -0.68 4.02 8.72
CA ALA A 91 -1.80 4.85 9.15
C ALA A 91 -3.01 4.65 8.23
N LEU A 92 -2.78 4.64 6.91
CA LEU A 92 -3.80 4.35 5.91
C LEU A 92 -4.39 2.94 6.08
N VAL A 93 -3.56 1.90 6.31
CA VAL A 93 -4.09 0.55 6.58
C VAL A 93 -4.97 0.52 7.83
N LEU A 94 -4.55 1.18 8.91
CA LEU A 94 -5.30 1.22 10.17
C LEU A 94 -6.64 1.95 10.03
N ILE A 95 -6.67 3.09 9.32
CA ILE A 95 -7.86 3.94 9.16
C ILE A 95 -8.76 3.41 8.06
N ASP A 96 -8.24 3.23 6.85
CA ASP A 96 -9.03 2.83 5.70
C ASP A 96 -9.40 1.36 5.74
N GLY A 97 -8.60 0.55 6.44
CA GLY A 97 -8.95 -0.84 6.72
C GLY A 97 -10.24 -0.94 7.51
N ARG A 98 -10.68 0.17 8.14
CA ARG A 98 -11.98 0.25 8.78
C ARG A 98 -13.17 0.22 7.83
N SER A 99 -12.94 0.56 6.57
CA SER A 99 -13.95 0.48 5.51
C SER A 99 -14.16 -0.94 4.96
N CYS A 100 -13.23 -1.86 5.19
CA CYS A 100 -13.36 -3.24 4.68
C CYS A 100 -14.35 -4.05 5.53
N VAL A 101 -15.25 -4.82 4.89
CA VAL A 101 -16.08 -5.80 5.60
C VAL A 101 -15.22 -6.96 6.11
N ASP A 102 -14.36 -7.51 5.24
CA ASP A 102 -13.37 -8.50 5.65
C ASP A 102 -12.20 -7.82 6.40
N ARG A 103 -12.13 -8.01 7.72
CA ARG A 103 -11.10 -7.42 8.59
C ARG A 103 -9.75 -8.13 8.50
N THR A 104 -9.70 -9.31 7.90
CA THR A 104 -8.44 -10.05 7.74
C THR A 104 -7.58 -9.47 6.62
N ALA A 105 -8.20 -8.86 5.60
CA ALA A 105 -7.50 -8.22 4.49
C ALA A 105 -6.55 -7.09 4.94
N PRO A 106 -6.98 -6.03 5.67
CA PRO A 106 -6.08 -4.99 6.15
C PRO A 106 -5.04 -5.52 7.14
N SER A 107 -5.38 -6.53 7.95
CA SER A 107 -4.44 -7.18 8.86
C SER A 107 -3.30 -7.88 8.10
N ASP A 108 -3.62 -8.57 7.00
CA ASP A 108 -2.62 -9.14 6.10
C ASP A 108 -1.72 -8.05 5.47
N LYS A 109 -2.31 -6.94 5.01
CA LYS A 109 -1.50 -5.81 4.49
C LYS A 109 -0.55 -5.27 5.54
N LEU A 110 -1.02 -5.08 6.76
CA LEU A 110 -0.19 -4.56 7.85
C LEU A 110 0.97 -5.49 8.16
N ARG A 111 0.70 -6.80 8.24
CA ARG A 111 1.73 -7.84 8.41
C ARG A 111 2.75 -7.78 7.28
N ASN A 112 2.29 -7.72 6.02
CA ASN A 112 3.18 -7.64 4.86
C ASN A 112 4.05 -6.38 4.90
N LEU A 113 3.50 -5.23 5.29
CA LEU A 113 4.29 -3.99 5.46
C LEU A 113 5.40 -4.15 6.51
N VAL A 114 5.12 -4.80 7.64
CA VAL A 114 6.14 -5.09 8.67
C VAL A 114 7.18 -6.08 8.14
N THR A 115 6.75 -7.15 7.47
CA THR A 115 7.65 -8.18 6.94
C THR A 115 8.60 -7.63 5.86
N TYR A 116 8.07 -6.90 4.87
CA TYR A 116 8.85 -6.45 3.72
C TYR A 116 9.66 -5.17 3.95
N HIS A 117 9.37 -4.42 5.02
CA HIS A 117 10.05 -3.16 5.34
C HIS A 117 10.67 -3.14 6.75
N SER A 118 11.06 -4.31 7.26
CA SER A 118 11.66 -4.45 8.60
C SER A 118 12.96 -3.64 8.81
N ASP A 119 13.68 -3.34 7.72
CA ASP A 119 14.84 -2.45 7.70
C ASP A 119 14.44 -1.00 8.05
N LEU A 120 13.35 -0.52 7.48
CA LEU A 120 12.81 0.81 7.76
C LEU A 120 12.26 0.90 9.20
N ASP A 121 11.79 -0.21 9.77
CA ASP A 121 11.44 -0.26 11.20
C ASP A 121 12.66 -0.10 12.10
N GLY A 122 13.79 -0.72 11.72
CA GLY A 122 15.08 -0.48 12.36
C GLY A 122 15.47 0.99 12.29
N ALA A 123 15.35 1.60 11.10
CA ALA A 123 15.65 3.01 10.90
C ALA A 123 14.75 3.93 11.74
N PHE A 124 13.44 3.68 11.80
CA PHE A 124 12.52 4.44 12.66
C PHE A 124 12.90 4.32 14.13
N ARG A 125 13.20 3.11 14.62
CA ARG A 125 13.61 2.89 16.02
C ARG A 125 14.92 3.58 16.38
N ALA A 126 15.83 3.72 15.42
CA ALA A 126 17.11 4.39 15.61
C ALA A 126 16.99 5.93 15.68
N LEU A 127 15.86 6.51 15.27
CA LEU A 127 15.65 7.96 15.39
C LEU A 127 15.54 8.38 16.87
N PRO A 128 16.07 9.57 17.23
CA PRO A 128 15.81 10.18 18.53
C PRO A 128 14.30 10.31 18.80
N GLY A 129 13.90 10.41 20.08
CA GLY A 129 12.48 10.55 20.45
C GLY A 129 11.75 11.67 19.70
N ALA A 130 12.39 12.84 19.57
CA ALA A 130 11.86 13.96 18.79
C ALA A 130 11.72 13.63 17.29
N GLY A 131 12.68 12.92 16.71
CA GLY A 131 12.63 12.51 15.29
C GLY A 131 11.51 11.50 15.01
N ARG A 132 11.30 10.53 15.91
CA ARG A 132 10.18 9.59 15.79
C ARG A 132 8.83 10.29 15.89
N SER A 133 8.70 11.23 16.83
CA SER A 133 7.48 12.02 17.01
C SER A 133 7.19 12.86 15.78
N ALA A 134 8.20 13.57 15.24
CA ALA A 134 8.05 14.36 14.02
C ALA A 134 7.58 13.54 12.81
N VAL A 135 8.06 12.30 12.65
CA VAL A 135 7.59 11.38 11.59
C VAL A 135 6.13 11.03 11.77
N VAL A 136 5.73 10.66 13.00
CA VAL A 136 4.34 10.29 13.33
C VAL A 136 3.40 11.48 13.15
N ASP A 137 3.77 12.64 13.68
CA ASP A 137 2.99 13.88 13.58
C ASP A 137 2.81 14.29 12.11
N ARG A 138 3.85 14.16 11.29
CA ARG A 138 3.74 14.42 9.85
C ARG A 138 2.78 13.44 9.17
N ALA A 139 2.77 12.16 9.55
CA ALA A 139 1.84 11.17 8.99
C ALA A 139 0.39 11.46 9.39
N VAL A 140 0.16 11.86 10.65
CA VAL A 140 -1.15 12.29 11.16
C VAL A 140 -1.62 13.56 10.44
N ALA A 141 -0.74 14.54 10.26
CA ALA A 141 -1.04 15.78 9.54
C ALA A 141 -1.42 15.49 8.08
N LEU A 142 -0.67 14.61 7.41
CA LEU A 142 -0.99 14.22 6.04
C LEU A 142 -2.33 13.48 5.95
N GLU A 143 -2.64 12.61 6.91
CA GLU A 143 -3.96 11.98 7.00
C GLU A 143 -5.09 13.01 7.15
N ALA A 144 -4.91 14.01 8.00
CA ALA A 144 -5.89 15.07 8.17
C ALA A 144 -6.14 15.86 6.88
N ALA A 145 -5.08 16.12 6.10
CA ALA A 145 -5.16 16.85 4.83
C ALA A 145 -5.82 16.04 3.70
N THR A 146 -5.65 14.71 3.68
CA THR A 146 -5.99 13.86 2.54
C THR A 146 -7.30 13.08 2.70
N TRP A 147 -7.77 12.89 3.93
CA TRP A 147 -8.97 12.11 4.25
C TRP A 147 -10.18 12.41 3.36
N GLN A 148 -10.47 13.69 3.10
CA GLN A 148 -11.65 14.11 2.35
C GLN A 148 -11.63 13.66 0.88
N ALA A 149 -10.45 13.57 0.27
CA ALA A 149 -10.29 13.01 -1.07
C ALA A 149 -10.52 11.49 -1.02
N ARG A 150 -9.88 10.83 -0.06
CA ARG A 150 -9.88 9.38 0.08
C ARG A 150 -11.25 8.81 0.44
N ARG A 151 -12.07 9.53 1.21
CA ARG A 151 -13.41 9.06 1.61
C ARG A 151 -14.36 8.77 0.44
N ARG A 152 -14.07 9.33 -0.74
CA ARG A 152 -14.89 9.21 -1.94
C ARG A 152 -14.55 7.98 -2.79
N SER A 153 -13.43 7.32 -2.50
CA SER A 153 -12.85 6.26 -3.33
C SER A 153 -12.55 5.02 -2.47
N PRO A 154 -13.45 4.02 -2.44
CA PRO A 154 -13.23 2.79 -1.69
C PRO A 154 -11.94 2.10 -2.14
N ASN A 155 -11.08 1.75 -1.18
CA ASN A 155 -9.75 1.22 -1.48
C ASN A 155 -9.80 -0.29 -1.72
N ARG A 156 -10.04 -0.71 -2.97
CA ARG A 156 -10.10 -2.13 -3.36
C ARG A 156 -8.85 -2.90 -2.95
N TRP A 157 -7.66 -2.37 -3.21
CA TRP A 157 -6.40 -3.04 -2.87
C TRP A 157 -6.31 -3.40 -1.38
N LEU A 158 -6.79 -2.52 -0.51
CA LEU A 158 -6.74 -2.70 0.93
C LEU A 158 -7.72 -3.77 1.42
N CYS A 159 -8.88 -3.87 0.79
CA CYS A 159 -9.93 -4.82 1.14
C CYS A 159 -9.84 -6.15 0.38
N SER A 160 -8.81 -6.35 -0.44
CA SER A 160 -8.48 -7.61 -1.12
C SER A 160 -7.39 -8.39 -0.39
N GLY A 161 -7.36 -9.71 -0.59
CA GLY A 161 -6.40 -10.67 -0.05
C GLY A 161 -6.75 -11.17 1.36
N GLY A 162 -7.98 -10.95 1.82
CA GLY A 162 -8.49 -11.50 3.07
C GLY A 162 -9.04 -12.91 2.93
N THR A 163 -9.53 -13.46 4.04
CA THR A 163 -10.13 -14.79 4.14
C THR A 163 -11.35 -14.97 3.25
N ASP A 164 -12.13 -13.92 3.02
CA ASP A 164 -13.30 -14.01 2.13
C ASP A 164 -12.90 -14.23 0.67
N GLU A 165 -11.87 -13.53 0.21
CA GLU A 165 -11.33 -13.75 -1.14
C GLU A 165 -10.71 -15.14 -1.25
N MET A 166 -9.89 -15.55 -0.28
CA MET A 166 -9.26 -16.88 -0.26
C MET A 166 -10.31 -18.00 -0.27
N ARG A 167 -11.37 -17.87 0.54
CA ARG A 167 -12.47 -18.84 0.58
C ARG A 167 -13.17 -18.93 -0.78
N ARG A 168 -13.48 -17.79 -1.41
CA ARG A 168 -14.11 -17.77 -2.74
C ARG A 168 -13.22 -18.38 -3.82
N SER A 169 -11.91 -18.09 -3.80
CA SER A 169 -10.95 -18.72 -4.72
C SER A 169 -10.97 -20.24 -4.59
N VAL A 170 -10.99 -20.77 -3.35
CA VAL A 170 -11.05 -22.21 -3.07
C VAL A 170 -12.39 -22.80 -3.52
N GLU A 171 -13.51 -22.17 -3.18
CA GLU A 171 -14.87 -22.61 -3.59
C GLU A 171 -15.03 -22.69 -5.11
N ARG A 172 -14.34 -21.82 -5.85
CA ARG A 172 -14.33 -21.80 -7.32
C ARG A 172 -13.30 -22.74 -7.96
N GLY A 173 -12.55 -23.48 -7.14
CA GLY A 173 -11.52 -24.39 -7.63
C GLY A 173 -10.36 -23.67 -8.32
N VAL A 174 -10.07 -22.42 -7.95
CA VAL A 174 -8.84 -21.73 -8.40
C VAL A 174 -7.65 -22.56 -7.90
N PRO A 175 -6.81 -23.12 -8.79
CA PRO A 175 -5.74 -24.01 -8.37
C PRO A 175 -4.81 -23.30 -7.40
N ALA A 176 -4.62 -23.88 -6.21
CA ALA A 176 -3.58 -23.41 -5.32
C ALA A 176 -2.22 -23.60 -5.99
N GLY A 177 -1.28 -22.71 -5.69
CA GLY A 177 0.12 -22.88 -6.06
C GLY A 177 0.71 -24.17 -5.46
N PRO A 178 1.90 -24.59 -5.92
CA PRO A 178 2.53 -25.80 -5.41
C PRO A 178 2.68 -25.75 -3.89
N PRO A 179 2.49 -26.90 -3.20
CA PRO A 179 2.66 -26.96 -1.75
C PRO A 179 4.11 -26.64 -1.38
N MET A 180 4.26 -25.77 -0.40
CA MET A 180 5.53 -25.35 0.19
C MET A 180 5.64 -25.92 1.60
N VAL A 181 6.77 -26.57 1.88
CA VAL A 181 7.16 -26.95 3.25
C VAL A 181 7.92 -25.77 3.85
N VAL A 182 7.38 -25.21 4.93
CA VAL A 182 8.03 -24.11 5.66
C VAL A 182 8.76 -24.70 6.86
N PRO A 183 10.10 -24.56 6.97
CA PRO A 183 10.84 -25.04 8.12
C PRO A 183 10.23 -24.58 9.45
N GLY A 184 10.14 -25.49 10.42
CA GLY A 184 9.56 -25.18 11.74
C GLY A 184 8.03 -25.09 11.79
N ARG A 185 7.31 -25.38 10.69
CA ARG A 185 5.84 -25.49 10.67
C ARG A 185 5.40 -26.91 10.31
N LEU A 186 4.43 -27.43 11.05
CA LEU A 186 3.76 -28.68 10.70
C LEU A 186 2.78 -28.43 9.54
N GLY A 187 2.87 -29.27 8.50
CA GLY A 187 2.00 -29.24 7.33
C GLY A 187 2.59 -28.53 6.10
N THR A 188 1.85 -28.60 4.99
CA THR A 188 2.17 -27.89 3.75
C THR A 188 1.33 -26.62 3.64
N GLN A 189 1.92 -25.56 3.12
CA GLN A 189 1.22 -24.32 2.80
C GLN A 189 1.12 -24.19 1.28
N SER A 190 -0.01 -23.73 0.77
CA SER A 190 -0.14 -23.40 -0.66
C SER A 190 -0.59 -21.96 -0.81
N VAL A 191 -0.02 -21.25 -1.77
CA VAL A 191 -0.46 -19.89 -2.08
C VAL A 191 -1.77 -20.01 -2.87
N VAL A 192 -2.86 -19.49 -2.31
CA VAL A 192 -4.13 -19.41 -3.04
C VAL A 192 -4.07 -18.17 -3.94
N PRO A 193 -4.15 -18.31 -5.28
CA PRO A 193 -4.18 -17.16 -6.17
C PRO A 193 -5.41 -16.29 -5.89
N ARG A 194 -5.25 -15.00 -6.16
CA ARG A 194 -6.38 -14.07 -6.13
C ARG A 194 -7.37 -14.40 -7.22
N ASP A 195 -8.65 -14.31 -6.90
CA ASP A 195 -9.72 -14.39 -7.90
C ASP A 195 -9.80 -13.03 -8.62
N PRO A 196 -9.51 -12.95 -9.93
CA PRO A 196 -9.51 -11.68 -10.65
C PRO A 196 -10.90 -11.05 -10.76
N SER A 197 -11.96 -11.81 -10.48
CA SER A 197 -13.34 -11.32 -10.44
C SER A 197 -13.82 -10.99 -9.02
N TYR A 198 -12.97 -11.14 -8.00
CA TYR A 198 -13.32 -10.77 -6.63
C TYR A 198 -13.51 -9.26 -6.53
N VAL A 199 -14.71 -8.86 -6.09
CA VAL A 199 -15.04 -7.48 -5.75
C VAL A 199 -15.19 -7.40 -4.23
N PRO A 200 -14.31 -6.66 -3.53
CA PRO A 200 -14.42 -6.50 -2.08
C PRO A 200 -15.73 -5.81 -1.68
N THR A 201 -16.23 -6.17 -0.50
CA THR A 201 -17.37 -5.47 0.11
C THR A 201 -16.87 -4.42 1.10
N PHE A 202 -17.53 -3.26 1.08
CA PHE A 202 -17.19 -2.12 1.92
C PHE A 202 -18.31 -1.84 2.93
N ARG A 203 -17.92 -1.37 4.12
CA ARG A 203 -18.83 -0.82 5.12
C ARG A 203 -19.36 0.54 4.64
N GLY A 204 -20.49 0.95 5.22
CA GLY A 204 -21.08 2.26 4.93
C GLY A 204 -20.13 3.41 5.26
N ALA A 205 -20.20 4.48 4.47
CA ALA A 205 -19.32 5.64 4.62
C ALA A 205 -19.44 6.32 5.99
N GLU A 206 -20.63 6.34 6.58
CA GLU A 206 -20.88 6.90 7.92
C GLU A 206 -20.22 6.08 9.02
N ASP A 207 -20.34 4.76 8.96
CA ASP A 207 -19.68 3.86 9.90
C ASP A 207 -18.16 3.98 9.80
N TRP A 208 -17.62 4.08 8.59
CA TRP A 208 -16.20 4.32 8.41
C TRP A 208 -15.75 5.67 8.97
N ALA A 209 -16.51 6.74 8.73
CA ALA A 209 -16.21 8.05 9.28
C ALA A 209 -16.22 8.05 10.83
N ARG A 210 -17.17 7.33 11.45
CA ARG A 210 -17.24 7.12 12.90
C ARG A 210 -16.01 6.38 13.43
N ASP A 211 -15.70 5.21 12.86
CA ASP A 211 -14.53 4.42 13.23
C ASP A 211 -13.22 5.23 13.11
N ARG A 212 -13.09 6.05 12.06
CA ARG A 212 -11.93 6.93 11.91
C ARG A 212 -11.85 7.96 13.03
N ALA A 213 -12.97 8.63 13.34
CA ALA A 213 -13.00 9.66 14.38
C ALA A 213 -12.61 9.07 15.75
N GLU A 214 -13.02 7.84 16.03
CA GLU A 214 -12.62 7.10 17.24
C GLU A 214 -11.12 6.72 17.23
N LEU A 215 -10.58 6.34 16.07
CA LEU A 215 -9.19 5.90 15.95
C LEU A 215 -8.18 7.05 16.00
N LEU A 216 -8.53 8.22 15.45
CA LEU A 216 -7.62 9.35 15.26
C LEU A 216 -6.85 9.77 16.52
N PRO A 217 -7.49 9.94 17.70
CA PRO A 217 -6.79 10.32 18.94
C PRO A 217 -5.70 9.32 19.36
N HIS A 218 -5.82 8.06 18.93
CA HIS A 218 -4.91 6.96 19.30
C HIS A 218 -3.95 6.60 18.17
N LEU A 219 -4.07 7.23 17.00
CA LEU A 219 -3.31 6.84 15.81
C LEU A 219 -1.80 6.92 16.04
N GLY A 220 -1.34 7.97 16.73
CA GLY A 220 0.08 8.15 17.04
C GLY A 220 0.64 6.98 17.84
N ASP A 221 -0.03 6.60 18.93
CA ASP A 221 0.37 5.49 19.79
C ASP A 221 0.39 4.16 19.04
N LEU A 222 -0.63 3.91 18.20
CA LEU A 222 -0.69 2.70 17.39
C LEU A 222 0.48 2.63 16.38
N LEU A 223 0.83 3.75 15.75
CA LEU A 223 1.97 3.82 14.83
C LEU A 223 3.29 3.56 15.56
N PHE A 224 3.46 4.08 16.78
CA PHE A 224 4.61 3.77 17.62
C PHE A 224 4.69 2.28 17.99
N GLN A 225 3.57 1.67 18.35
CA GLN A 225 3.51 0.25 18.71
C GLN A 225 3.88 -0.65 17.53
N LEU A 226 3.35 -0.36 16.33
CA LEU A 226 3.65 -1.14 15.12
C LEU A 226 5.13 -1.09 14.75
N ALA A 227 5.80 0.04 14.94
CA ALA A 227 7.22 0.15 14.68
C ALA A 227 8.10 -0.56 15.74
N ARG A 228 7.52 -0.96 16.89
CA ARG A 228 8.20 -1.70 17.96
C ARG A 228 8.01 -3.21 17.86
N THR A 229 7.07 -3.70 17.06
CA THR A 229 6.83 -5.14 16.95
C THR A 229 8.10 -5.86 16.47
N PRO A 230 8.70 -6.76 17.27
CA PRO A 230 9.86 -7.53 16.86
C PRO A 230 9.53 -8.34 15.61
N ARG A 231 10.52 -8.55 14.74
CA ARG A 231 10.40 -9.51 13.64
C ARG A 231 10.04 -10.87 14.24
N ALA A 232 8.96 -11.50 13.77
CA ALA A 232 8.70 -12.89 14.12
C ALA A 232 9.92 -13.73 13.72
N PRO A 233 10.46 -14.60 14.59
CA PRO A 233 11.61 -15.43 14.24
C PRO A 233 11.27 -16.21 12.95
N SER A 234 12.14 -16.05 11.95
CA SER A 234 12.07 -16.76 10.67
C SER A 234 12.61 -18.16 10.79
#